data_AF-A0A520Z440-F1
#
_entry.id   AF-A0A520Z440-F1
#
_cell.length_a   1.000
_cell.length_b   1.000
_cell.length_c   1.000
_cell.angle_alpha   90.00
_cell.angle_beta   90.00
_cell.angle_gamma   90.00
#
_symmetry.space_group_name_H-M   'P 1'
#
loop_
_entity.id
_entity.type
_entity.pdbx_description
1 polymer ?
#
loop_
_entity_poly.entity_id
_entity_poly.type
_entity_poly.pdbx_seq_one_letter_code
_entity_poly.pdbx_strand_id
1 'polypeptide(L)' 'MNQRHCKIGTIRSKDNIIYNTSNLEKRYTTFIENAYNLMQSDAGLSDFFYHEANKIFDRLKKVKAI' A
#
# COMPACT_ATOMS: atom_id res chain seq x y z
N MET A 1 -29.94 10.23 37.22
CA MET A 1 -29.80 9.64 35.87
C MET A 1 -28.32 9.35 35.64
N ASN A 2 -27.95 8.08 35.45
CA ASN A 2 -26.56 7.63 35.42
C ASN A 2 -25.99 7.71 33.99
N GLN A 3 -25.04 8.62 33.75
CA GLN A 3 -24.34 8.72 32.47
C GLN A 3 -23.36 7.55 32.31
N ARG A 4 -23.80 6.49 31.60
CA ARG A 4 -22.90 5.40 31.19
C ARG A 4 -22.11 5.86 29.97
N HIS A 5 -20.91 6.39 30.20
CA HIS A 5 -19.93 6.60 29.13
C HIS A 5 -19.35 5.25 28.70
N CYS A 6 -19.80 4.73 27.56
CA CYS A 6 -19.14 3.62 26.87
C CYS A 6 -17.75 4.11 26.42
N LYS A 7 -16.68 3.68 27.09
CA LYS A 7 -15.32 3.86 26.62
C LYS A 7 -15.13 2.99 25.38
N ILE A 8 -15.47 3.53 24.20
CA ILE A 8 -15.12 2.90 22.93
C ILE A 8 -13.60 3.07 22.81
N GLY A 9 -12.86 2.05 23.24
CA GLY A 9 -11.41 2.05 23.25
C GLY A 9 -10.90 2.30 21.83
N THR A 10 -10.17 3.40 21.64
CA THR A 10 -9.39 3.61 20.42
C THR A 10 -8.19 2.68 20.49
N ILE A 11 -8.36 1.45 20.00
CA ILE A 11 -7.23 0.54 19.76
C ILE A 11 -6.40 1.17 18.64
N ARG A 12 -5.38 1.95 19.03
CA ARG A 12 -4.32 2.35 18.10
C ARG A 12 -3.42 1.12 17.94
N SER A 13 -3.72 0.28 16.97
CA SER A 13 -2.89 -0.86 16.60
C SER A 13 -1.52 -0.35 16.11
N LYS A 14 -0.56 -0.26 17.01
CA LYS A 14 0.78 0.28 16.74
C LYS A 14 1.73 -0.76 16.11
N ASP A 15 1.26 -1.99 15.90
CA ASP A 15 2.11 -3.13 15.55
C ASP A 15 2.09 -3.54 14.06
N ASN A 16 1.31 -2.87 13.20
CA ASN A 16 1.17 -3.27 11.79
C ASN A 16 2.16 -2.63 10.81
N ILE A 17 3.01 -1.69 11.25
CA ILE A 17 3.81 -0.87 10.31
C ILE A 17 4.89 -1.72 9.60
N ILE A 18 5.53 -2.65 10.31
CA ILE A 18 6.62 -3.48 9.77
C ILE A 18 6.08 -4.57 8.83
N TYR A 19 4.95 -5.19 9.16
CA TYR A 19 4.26 -6.11 8.25
C TYR A 19 3.75 -5.41 6.99
N ASN A 20 3.42 -4.11 7.10
CA ASN A 20 2.95 -3.33 5.98
C ASN A 20 4.05 -3.05 4.96
N THR A 21 5.28 -2.72 5.38
CA THR A 21 6.36 -2.35 4.43
C THR A 21 6.75 -3.51 3.51
N SER A 22 7.02 -4.70 4.05
CA SER A 22 7.37 -5.87 3.23
C SER A 22 6.24 -6.25 2.26
N ASN A 23 4.99 -6.11 2.67
CA ASN A 23 3.84 -6.36 1.79
C ASN A 23 3.72 -5.28 0.71
N LEU A 24 3.96 -4.00 1.03
CA LEU A 24 4.01 -2.93 0.04
C LEU A 24 5.13 -3.15 -0.98
N GLU A 25 6.31 -3.58 -0.54
CA GLU A 25 7.43 -3.89 -1.44
C GLU A 25 7.09 -5.03 -2.40
N LYS A 26 6.52 -6.13 -1.89
CA LYS A 26 6.06 -7.25 -2.73
C LYS A 26 5.01 -6.81 -3.74
N ARG A 27 4.04 -6.00 -3.32
CA ARG A 27 3.01 -5.47 -4.23
C ARG A 27 3.62 -4.58 -5.29
N TYR A 28 4.55 -3.69 -4.92
CA TYR A 28 5.26 -2.84 -5.87
C TYR A 28 5.97 -3.68 -6.94
N THR A 29 6.75 -4.69 -6.53
CA THR A 29 7.45 -5.56 -7.49
C THR A 29 6.48 -6.29 -8.41
N THR A 30 5.41 -6.86 -7.87
CA THR A 30 4.39 -7.55 -8.68
C THR A 30 3.72 -6.61 -9.68
N PHE A 31 3.42 -5.36 -9.31
CA PHE A 31 2.84 -4.40 -10.24
C PHE A 31 3.80 -4.00 -11.36
N ILE A 32 5.09 -3.81 -11.03
CA ILE A 32 6.11 -3.52 -12.04
C ILE A 32 6.29 -4.71 -13.00
N GLU A 33 6.38 -5.93 -12.48
CA GLU A 33 6.48 -7.15 -13.30
C GLU A 33 5.28 -7.29 -14.25
N ASN A 34 4.06 -7.09 -13.73
CA ASN A 34 2.86 -7.13 -14.55
C ASN A 34 2.87 -6.04 -15.63
N ALA A 35 3.31 -4.83 -15.28
CA ALA A 35 3.43 -3.73 -16.24
C ALA A 35 4.40 -4.08 -17.38
N TYR A 36 5.58 -4.63 -17.05
CA TYR A 36 6.56 -5.09 -18.04
C TYR A 36 6.02 -6.20 -18.93
N ASN A 37 5.38 -7.21 -18.35
CA ASN A 37 4.81 -8.34 -19.09
C ASN A 37 3.72 -7.90 -20.07
N LEU A 38 2.98 -6.84 -19.73
CA LEU A 38 1.88 -6.32 -20.54
C LEU A 38 2.31 -5.21 -21.49
N MET A 39 3.51 -4.66 -21.36
CA MET A 39 3.98 -3.49 -22.12
C MET A 39 3.82 -3.64 -23.64
N GLN A 40 4.00 -4.85 -24.17
CA GLN A 40 3.89 -5.13 -25.61
C GLN A 40 2.52 -5.65 -26.05
N SER A 41 1.74 -6.23 -25.14
CA SER A 41 0.45 -6.86 -25.45
C SER A 41 -0.74 -5.96 -25.19
N ASP A 42 -0.67 -5.15 -24.12
CA ASP A 42 -1.70 -4.19 -23.72
C ASP A 42 -1.04 -2.99 -23.02
N ALA A 43 -0.74 -1.96 -23.81
CA ALA A 43 -0.11 -0.74 -23.31
C ALA A 43 -1.00 0.01 -22.29
N GLY A 44 -2.32 -0.06 -22.42
CA GLY A 44 -3.23 0.62 -21.49
C GLY A 44 -3.22 -0.05 -20.11
N LEU A 45 -3.20 -1.38 -20.08
CA LEU A 45 -3.10 -2.12 -18.84
C LEU A 45 -1.70 -2.04 -18.23
N SER A 46 -0.65 -1.98 -19.06
CA SER A 46 0.72 -1.69 -18.62
C SER A 46 0.82 -0.34 -17.91
N ASP A 47 0.27 0.73 -18.50
CA ASP A 47 0.25 2.07 -17.92
C ASP A 47 -0.53 2.12 -16.59
N PHE A 48 -1.66 1.42 -16.52
CA PHE A 48 -2.42 1.28 -15.28
C PHE A 48 -1.55 0.66 -14.16
N PHE A 49 -0.83 -0.42 -14.46
CA PHE A 49 0.03 -1.08 -13.47
C PHE A 49 1.24 -0.22 -13.07
N TYR A 50 1.85 0.52 -14.00
CA TYR A 50 2.89 1.50 -13.67
C TYR A 50 2.37 2.60 -12.75
N HIS A 51 1.17 3.11 -13.00
CA HIS A 51 0.55 4.12 -12.15
C HIS A 51 0.27 3.61 -10.73
N GLU A 52 -0.25 2.39 -10.58
CA GLU A 52 -0.45 1.78 -9.26
C GLU A 52 0.88 1.48 -8.55
N ALA A 53 1.91 1.02 -9.27
CA ALA A 53 3.25 0.85 -8.73
C ALA A 53 3.81 2.18 -8.17
N ASN A 54 3.67 3.28 -8.92
CA ASN A 54 4.12 4.61 -8.48
C ASN A 54 3.41 5.06 -7.19
N LYS A 55 2.10 4.84 -7.04
CA LYS A 55 1.38 5.14 -5.79
C LYS A 55 1.94 4.37 -4.59
N ILE A 56 2.31 3.10 -4.78
CA ILE A 56 2.88 2.29 -3.71
C ILE A 56 4.30 2.75 -3.39
N PHE A 57 5.08 3.11 -4.41
CA PHE A 57 6.42 3.66 -4.24
C PHE A 57 6.41 4.96 -3.42
N ASP A 58 5.46 5.86 -3.69
CA ASP A 58 5.30 7.08 -2.89
C ASP A 58 4.93 6.80 -1.44
N ARG A 59 4.11 5.76 -1.19
CA ARG A 59 3.83 5.30 0.18
C ARG A 59 5.07 4.71 0.83
N LEU A 60 5.85 3.89 0.11
CA LEU A 60 7.09 3.32 0.62
C LEU A 60 8.11 4.39 0.97
N LYS A 61 8.28 5.43 0.14
CA LYS A 61 9.13 6.59 0.46
C LYS A 61 8.73 7.25 1.77
N LYS A 62 7.44 7.52 1.96
CA LYS A 62 6.92 8.12 3.19
C LYS A 62 7.16 7.24 4.42
N VAL A 63 7.08 5.92 4.28
CA VAL A 63 7.28 4.98 5.40
C VAL A 63 8.76 4.75 5.70
N LYS A 64 9.61 4.68 4.68
CA LYS A 64 11.07 4.52 4.84
C LYS A 64 11.79 5.81 5.24
N ALA A 65 11.14 6.97 5.10
CA ALA A 65 11.70 8.29 5.39
C ALA A 65 13.13 8.45 4.84
N ILE A 66 13.24 8.29 3.51
CA ILE A 66 14.35 8.78 2.68
C ILE A 66 13.85 10.03 1.96
#